data_AF-A0A9D2SSB7-F1
#
_entry.id   AF-A0A9D2SSB7-F1
#
_cell.length_a   1.000
_cell.length_b   1.000
_cell.length_c   1.000
_cell.angle_alpha   90.00
_cell.angle_beta   90.00
_cell.angle_gamma   90.00
#
_symmetry.space_group_name_H-M   'P 1'
#
loop_
_entity.id
_entity.type
_entity.pdbx_description
1 polymer ?
#
loop_
_entity_poly.entity_id
_entity_poly.type
_entity_poly.pdbx_seq_one_letter_code
_entity_poly.pdbx_strand_id
1 'polypeptide(L)'
;MFCRFCGKELPEGARFCNNCGRIADVMPLQQAARRRPMAWFKFIIYFQLFANAACNLIIAFMWITGLHYGESAELYYETCPPLKVIDVIYGLSCIACAAGAIVVRQKLAHYKKNAPTWYIGFIAVTLILGLISSVAVYLAVTFASEGYLEIKLAELMRYAVIVIAGVCFHIPLNYVYFIKRKDLFVN
;
A
#
# COMPACT_ATOMS: atom_id res chain seq x y z
N MET A 1 41.92 -23.01 1.69
CA MET A 1 40.79 -22.85 0.73
C MET A 1 41.36 -22.75 -0.68
N PHE A 2 40.64 -23.17 -1.75
CA PHE A 2 41.17 -23.09 -3.12
C PHE A 2 40.59 -21.91 -3.90
N CYS A 3 41.39 -21.30 -4.77
CA CYS A 3 40.95 -20.23 -5.66
C CYS A 3 40.01 -20.78 -6.74
N ARG A 4 38.76 -20.32 -6.77
CA ARG A 4 37.74 -20.77 -7.75
C ARG A 4 38.05 -20.51 -9.22
N PHE A 5 39.06 -19.69 -9.52
CA PHE A 5 39.41 -19.28 -10.87
C PHE A 5 40.63 -20.01 -11.45
N CYS A 6 41.57 -20.40 -10.60
CA CYS A 6 42.81 -21.05 -11.05
C CYS A 6 43.16 -22.33 -10.26
N GLY A 7 42.32 -22.72 -9.30
CA GLY A 7 42.45 -23.96 -8.55
C GLY A 7 43.54 -23.99 -7.49
N LYS A 8 44.39 -22.96 -7.38
CA LYS A 8 45.52 -22.96 -6.42
C LYS A 8 45.05 -22.78 -4.97
N GLU A 9 45.74 -23.44 -4.05
CA GLU A 9 45.51 -23.27 -2.62
C GLU A 9 45.85 -21.86 -2.17
N LEU A 10 44.96 -21.28 -1.36
CA LEU A 10 45.06 -19.94 -0.81
C LEU A 10 45.47 -20.02 0.67
N PRO A 11 46.46 -19.21 1.10
CA PRO A 11 46.82 -19.12 2.51
C PRO A 11 45.66 -18.57 3.36
N GLU A 12 45.61 -18.95 4.63
CA GLU A 12 44.58 -18.50 5.56
C GLU A 12 44.57 -16.96 5.67
N GLY A 13 43.39 -16.34 5.48
CA GLY A 13 43.23 -14.88 5.50
C GLY A 13 43.66 -14.14 4.22
N ALA A 14 43.99 -14.84 3.14
CA ALA A 14 44.37 -14.21 1.88
C ALA A 14 43.22 -13.41 1.25
N ARG A 15 43.39 -12.09 1.10
CA ARG A 15 42.44 -11.22 0.38
C ARG A 15 42.50 -11.38 -1.14
N PHE A 16 43.66 -11.77 -1.67
CA PHE A 16 43.90 -11.96 -3.10
C PHE A 16 44.61 -13.29 -3.36
N CYS A 17 44.32 -13.90 -4.50
CA CYS A 17 45.05 -15.07 -4.98
C CYS A 17 46.44 -14.65 -5.44
N ASN A 18 47.48 -15.20 -4.81
CA ASN A 18 48.88 -15.00 -5.16
C ASN A 18 49.27 -15.48 -6.58
N ASN A 19 48.41 -16.28 -7.25
CA ASN A 19 48.70 -16.84 -8.56
C ASN A 19 47.99 -16.12 -9.71
N CYS A 20 46.73 -15.76 -9.54
CA CYS A 20 45.92 -15.12 -10.59
C CYS A 20 45.53 -13.68 -10.28
N GLY A 21 45.94 -13.14 -9.13
CA GLY A 21 45.68 -11.76 -8.70
C GLY A 21 44.23 -11.45 -8.32
N ARG A 22 43.29 -12.39 -8.51
CA ARG A 22 41.86 -12.17 -8.22
C ARG A 22 41.55 -12.24 -6.73
N ILE A 23 40.60 -11.42 -6.29
CA ILE A 23 40.13 -11.34 -4.90
C ILE A 23 39.67 -12.73 -4.44
N ALA A 24 40.27 -13.20 -3.35
CA ALA A 24 39.97 -14.46 -2.68
C ALA A 24 38.91 -14.29 -1.59
N ASP A 25 38.71 -13.04 -1.13
CA ASP A 25 37.80 -12.72 -0.03
C ASP A 25 36.35 -13.01 -0.41
N VAL A 26 35.77 -14.00 0.27
CA VAL A 26 34.35 -14.31 0.22
C VAL A 26 33.66 -13.17 0.95
N MET A 27 32.89 -12.38 0.22
CA MET A 27 32.17 -11.20 0.73
C MET A 27 31.67 -11.46 2.15
N PRO A 28 32.12 -10.70 3.18
CA PRO A 28 31.80 -11.00 4.56
C PRO A 28 30.27 -11.09 4.72
N LEU A 29 29.78 -12.01 5.55
CA LEU A 29 28.36 -12.20 5.84
C LEU A 29 27.64 -10.87 6.13
N GLN A 30 28.38 -9.88 6.64
CA GLN A 30 27.91 -8.52 6.91
C GLN A 30 27.60 -7.70 5.64
N GLN A 31 28.32 -7.90 4.53
CA GLN A 31 27.98 -7.34 3.21
C GLN A 31 26.88 -8.14 2.50
N ALA A 32 26.78 -9.45 2.74
CA ALA A 32 25.65 -10.26 2.28
C ALA A 32 24.35 -9.84 3.01
N ALA A 33 24.43 -9.61 4.32
CA ALA A 33 23.36 -9.04 5.15
C ALA A 33 23.04 -7.58 4.78
N ARG A 34 24.03 -6.80 4.29
CA ARG A 34 23.80 -5.44 3.77
C ARG A 34 22.95 -5.43 2.49
N ARG A 35 23.03 -6.48 1.67
CA ARG A 35 22.12 -6.72 0.53
C ARG A 35 20.81 -7.35 1.00
N ARG A 36 20.04 -6.64 1.83
CA ARG A 36 18.67 -7.04 2.20
C ARG A 36 17.81 -7.16 0.93
N PRO A 37 16.97 -8.21 0.78
CA PRO A 37 16.09 -8.33 -0.37
C PRO A 37 15.10 -7.17 -0.41
N MET A 38 14.97 -6.53 -1.58
CA MET A 38 14.14 -5.35 -1.83
C MET A 38 12.95 -5.63 -2.76
N ALA A 39 12.64 -6.90 -3.03
CA ALA A 39 11.55 -7.28 -3.93
C ALA A 39 10.20 -6.67 -3.50
N TRP A 40 9.86 -6.75 -2.20
CA TRP A 40 8.65 -6.14 -1.66
C TRP A 40 8.64 -4.61 -1.81
N PHE A 41 9.73 -3.91 -1.50
CA PHE A 41 9.84 -2.47 -1.72
C PHE A 41 9.67 -2.10 -3.19
N LYS A 42 10.28 -2.86 -4.11
CA LYS A 42 10.10 -2.68 -5.56
C LYS A 42 8.64 -2.88 -5.96
N PHE A 43 7.98 -3.91 -5.45
CA PHE A 43 6.54 -4.12 -5.67
C PHE A 43 5.71 -2.91 -5.21
N ILE A 44 5.99 -2.35 -4.02
CA ILE A 44 5.28 -1.17 -3.51
C ILE A 44 5.38 0.01 -4.49
N ILE A 45 6.61 0.37 -4.90
CA ILE A 45 6.87 1.59 -5.67
C ILE A 45 6.63 1.47 -7.17
N TYR A 46 6.68 0.26 -7.72
CA TYR A 46 6.48 0.02 -9.16
C TYR A 46 5.08 -0.48 -9.50
N PHE A 47 4.35 -1.05 -8.54
CA PHE A 47 3.02 -1.59 -8.80
C PHE A 47 1.98 -1.07 -7.81
N GLN A 48 2.13 -1.38 -6.52
CA GLN A 48 1.05 -1.21 -5.54
C GLN A 48 0.51 0.23 -5.48
N LEU A 49 1.39 1.25 -5.44
CA LEU A 49 0.95 2.64 -5.36
C LEU A 49 0.31 3.15 -6.65
N PHE A 50 0.72 2.65 -7.82
CA PHE A 50 0.07 2.97 -9.09
C PHE A 50 -1.28 2.28 -9.23
N ALA A 51 -1.36 0.99 -8.87
CA ALA A 51 -2.61 0.26 -8.83
C ALA A 51 -3.60 0.92 -7.85
N ASN A 52 -3.13 1.34 -6.68
CA ASN A 52 -3.95 2.08 -5.71
C ASN A 52 -4.44 3.43 -6.27
N ALA A 53 -3.58 4.18 -6.98
CA ALA A 53 -3.99 5.42 -7.63
C ALA A 53 -5.08 5.17 -8.69
N ALA A 54 -4.90 4.17 -9.55
CA ALA A 54 -5.88 3.80 -10.57
C ALA A 54 -7.21 3.36 -9.96
N CYS A 55 -7.18 2.48 -8.96
CA CYS A 55 -8.39 2.06 -8.24
C CYS A 55 -9.10 3.23 -7.59
N ASN A 56 -8.37 4.17 -6.97
CA ASN A 56 -8.98 5.37 -6.38
C ASN A 56 -9.66 6.26 -7.43
N LEU A 57 -9.10 6.40 -8.63
CA LEU A 57 -9.74 7.16 -9.71
C LEU A 57 -11.01 6.48 -10.23
N ILE A 58 -11.00 5.15 -10.35
CA ILE A 58 -12.20 4.37 -10.71
C ILE A 58 -13.28 4.54 -9.63
N ILE A 59 -12.90 4.38 -8.36
CA ILE A 59 -13.81 4.57 -7.22
C ILE A 59 -14.34 6.00 -7.21
N ALA A 60 -13.50 7.01 -7.40
CA ALA A 60 -13.93 8.41 -7.47
C ALA A 60 -14.99 8.63 -8.54
N PHE A 61 -14.76 8.13 -9.75
CA PHE A 61 -15.73 8.20 -10.83
C PHE A 61 -17.04 7.50 -10.47
N MET A 62 -16.97 6.27 -9.94
CA MET A 62 -18.16 5.50 -9.57
C MET A 62 -19.00 6.19 -8.48
N TRP A 63 -18.36 6.86 -7.53
CA TRP A 63 -19.06 7.55 -6.44
C TRP A 63 -19.61 8.90 -6.85
N ILE A 64 -18.84 9.72 -7.58
CA ILE A 64 -19.31 11.03 -8.06
C ILE A 64 -20.51 10.90 -9.00
N THR A 65 -20.54 9.85 -9.81
CA THR A 65 -21.64 9.59 -10.77
C THR A 65 -22.80 8.81 -10.15
N GLY A 66 -22.65 8.27 -8.95
CA GLY A 66 -23.63 7.36 -8.34
C GLY A 66 -23.66 5.96 -8.97
N LEU A 67 -22.76 5.64 -9.92
CA LEU A 67 -22.70 4.35 -10.59
C LEU A 67 -22.52 3.17 -9.63
N HIS A 68 -21.98 3.40 -8.44
CA HIS A 68 -21.85 2.34 -7.42
C HIS A 68 -23.20 1.85 -6.87
N TYR A 69 -24.30 2.59 -7.08
CA TYR A 69 -25.67 2.16 -6.80
C TYR A 69 -26.34 1.45 -7.98
N GLY A 70 -25.69 1.40 -9.15
CA GLY A 70 -26.30 0.89 -10.38
C GLY A 70 -27.52 1.72 -10.79
N GLU A 71 -28.55 1.05 -11.30
CA GLU A 71 -29.79 1.69 -11.78
C GLU A 71 -30.60 2.34 -10.65
N SER A 72 -30.32 2.01 -9.39
CA SER A 72 -31.07 2.49 -8.23
C SER A 72 -30.56 3.82 -7.66
N ALA A 73 -29.59 4.47 -8.30
CA ALA A 73 -28.99 5.71 -7.79
C ALA A 73 -30.01 6.82 -7.51
N GLU A 74 -31.00 7.00 -8.39
CA GLU A 74 -32.06 8.00 -8.25
C GLU A 74 -32.90 7.75 -6.98
N LEU A 75 -33.31 6.51 -6.76
CA LEU A 75 -34.06 6.10 -5.56
C LEU A 75 -33.31 6.45 -4.27
N TYR A 76 -32.00 6.17 -4.21
CA TYR A 76 -31.19 6.49 -3.03
C TYR A 76 -31.11 7.99 -2.78
N TYR A 77 -30.97 8.79 -3.84
CA TYR A 77 -30.85 10.25 -3.73
C TYR A 77 -32.18 10.95 -3.48
N GLU A 78 -33.30 10.42 -3.94
CA GLU A 78 -34.62 10.96 -3.59
C GLU A 78 -34.98 10.66 -2.13
N THR A 79 -34.64 9.46 -1.66
CA THR A 79 -34.98 9.05 -0.29
C THR A 79 -34.03 9.66 0.75
N CYS A 80 -32.76 9.87 0.38
CA CYS A 80 -31.77 10.54 1.21
C CYS A 80 -30.97 11.56 0.39
N PRO A 81 -31.51 12.77 0.12
CA PRO A 81 -30.81 13.78 -0.69
C PRO A 81 -29.39 14.16 -0.22
N PRO A 82 -29.09 14.25 1.09
CA PRO A 82 -27.73 14.52 1.56
C PRO A 82 -26.69 13.47 1.13
N LEU A 83 -27.11 12.24 0.82
CA LEU A 83 -26.22 11.15 0.42
C LEU A 83 -25.41 11.49 -0.83
N LYS A 84 -26.02 12.17 -1.80
CA LYS A 84 -25.33 12.62 -3.02
C LYS A 84 -24.16 13.55 -2.71
N VAL A 85 -24.30 14.41 -1.71
CA VAL A 85 -23.23 15.31 -1.27
C VAL A 85 -22.10 14.51 -0.61
N ILE A 86 -22.43 13.52 0.22
CA ILE A 86 -21.47 12.63 0.87
C ILE A 86 -20.66 11.85 -0.19
N ASP A 87 -21.32 11.32 -1.22
CA ASP A 87 -20.64 10.55 -2.26
C ASP A 87 -19.68 11.38 -3.08
N VAL A 88 -20.07 12.61 -3.42
CA VAL A 88 -19.18 13.56 -4.11
C VAL A 88 -17.97 13.89 -3.26
N ILE A 89 -18.15 14.17 -1.95
CA ILE A 89 -17.03 14.43 -1.03
C ILE A 89 -16.09 13.23 -0.95
N TYR A 90 -16.63 12.01 -0.85
CA TYR A 90 -15.82 10.80 -0.81
C TYR A 90 -15.06 10.60 -2.14
N GLY A 91 -15.73 10.81 -3.28
CA GLY A 91 -15.09 10.72 -4.59
C GLY A 91 -13.94 11.72 -4.76
N LEU A 92 -14.12 12.97 -4.32
CA LEU A 92 -13.03 13.96 -4.30
C LEU A 92 -11.89 13.54 -3.37
N SER A 93 -12.21 12.93 -2.22
CA SER A 93 -11.22 12.37 -1.30
C SER A 93 -10.42 11.22 -1.93
N CYS A 94 -11.07 10.39 -2.75
CA CYS A 94 -10.39 9.35 -3.53
C CYS A 94 -9.46 9.95 -4.59
N ILE A 95 -9.83 11.04 -5.27
CA ILE A 95 -8.92 11.77 -6.18
C ILE A 95 -7.69 12.28 -5.41
N ALA A 96 -7.91 12.87 -4.23
CA ALA A 96 -6.81 13.30 -3.36
C ALA A 96 -5.92 12.12 -2.93
N CYS A 97 -6.50 10.96 -2.63
CA CYS A 97 -5.74 9.74 -2.32
C CYS A 97 -4.95 9.23 -3.53
N ALA A 98 -5.48 9.32 -4.75
CA ALA A 98 -4.73 8.97 -5.96
C ALA A 98 -3.49 9.86 -6.14
N ALA A 99 -3.62 11.18 -5.95
CA ALA A 99 -2.48 12.08 -5.94
C ALA A 99 -1.51 11.78 -4.77
N GLY A 100 -2.05 11.50 -3.58
CA GLY A 100 -1.31 11.08 -2.40
C GLY A 100 -0.45 9.83 -2.62
N ALA A 101 -0.97 8.84 -3.34
CA ALA A 101 -0.24 7.62 -3.70
C ALA A 101 1.02 7.94 -4.53
N ILE A 102 0.91 8.88 -5.47
CA ILE A 102 2.05 9.34 -6.28
C ILE A 102 3.06 10.10 -5.41
N VAL A 103 2.61 11.00 -4.53
CA VAL A 103 3.49 11.73 -3.61
C VAL A 103 4.26 10.78 -2.68
N VAL A 104 3.56 9.82 -2.08
CA VAL A 104 4.15 8.78 -1.21
C VAL A 104 5.16 7.95 -2.00
N ARG A 105 4.82 7.56 -3.23
CA ARG A 105 5.75 6.85 -4.12
C ARG A 105 7.02 7.65 -4.35
N GLN A 106 6.91 8.95 -4.64
CA GLN A 106 8.09 9.78 -4.85
C GLN A 106 8.94 9.89 -3.58
N LYS A 107 8.32 10.06 -2.41
CA LYS A 107 9.06 10.05 -1.13
C LYS A 107 9.81 8.74 -0.90
N LEU A 108 9.16 7.60 -1.17
CA LEU A 108 9.77 6.27 -1.02
C LEU A 108 10.91 6.07 -2.03
N ALA A 109 10.70 6.40 -3.30
CA ALA A 109 11.71 6.24 -4.36
C ALA A 109 12.98 7.08 -4.11
N HIS A 110 12.82 8.24 -3.47
CA HIS A 110 13.94 9.10 -3.06
C HIS A 110 14.46 8.80 -1.66
N TYR A 111 14.03 7.71 -1.02
CA TYR A 111 14.49 7.29 0.30
C TYR A 111 14.45 8.40 1.36
N LYS A 112 13.39 9.22 1.33
CA LYS A 112 13.23 10.31 2.30
C LYS A 112 13.05 9.76 3.71
N LYS A 113 13.64 10.41 4.72
CA LYS A 113 13.63 9.95 6.12
C LYS A 113 12.24 9.55 6.64
N ASN A 114 11.23 10.34 6.32
CA ASN A 114 9.86 10.12 6.79
C ASN A 114 9.00 9.31 5.80
N ALA A 115 9.54 8.86 4.66
CA ALA A 115 8.75 8.19 3.61
C ALA A 115 8.00 6.93 4.09
N PRO A 116 8.59 6.05 4.92
CA PRO A 116 7.86 4.91 5.46
C PRO A 116 6.65 5.31 6.29
N THR A 117 6.78 6.34 7.13
CA THR A 117 5.67 6.86 7.94
C THR A 117 4.55 7.42 7.08
N TRP A 118 4.90 8.16 6.02
CA TRP A 118 3.93 8.66 5.03
C TRP A 118 3.20 7.51 4.34
N TYR A 119 3.90 6.43 3.99
CA TYR A 119 3.29 5.25 3.36
C TYR A 119 2.33 4.50 4.30
N ILE A 120 2.73 4.27 5.55
CA ILE A 120 1.84 3.62 6.54
C ILE A 120 0.62 4.50 6.83
N GLY A 121 0.82 5.81 7.02
CA GLY A 121 -0.26 6.76 7.22
C GLY A 121 -1.21 6.81 6.03
N PHE A 122 -0.68 6.78 4.81
CA PHE A 122 -1.48 6.73 3.58
C PHE A 122 -2.38 5.49 3.53
N ILE A 123 -1.85 4.29 3.82
CA ILE A 123 -2.65 3.06 3.90
C ILE A 123 -3.78 3.24 4.93
N ALA A 124 -3.46 3.72 6.13
CA ALA A 124 -4.44 3.91 7.18
C ALA A 124 -5.56 4.89 6.76
N VAL A 125 -5.20 6.04 6.15
CA VAL A 125 -6.17 7.02 5.64
C VAL A 125 -7.09 6.40 4.61
N THR A 126 -6.57 5.63 3.64
CA THR A 126 -7.42 4.99 2.61
C THR A 126 -8.40 3.97 3.19
N LEU A 127 -7.99 3.20 4.20
CA LEU A 127 -8.86 2.25 4.89
C LEU A 127 -9.94 2.95 5.72
N ILE A 128 -9.56 4.02 6.44
CA ILE A 128 -10.49 4.79 7.28
C ILE A 128 -11.53 5.49 6.41
N LEU A 129 -11.11 6.12 5.30
CA LEU A 129 -12.03 6.83 4.42
C LEU A 129 -13.10 5.89 3.84
N GLY A 130 -12.73 4.71 3.35
CA GLY A 130 -13.73 3.78 2.82
C GLY A 130 -14.57 3.10 3.91
N LEU A 131 -14.07 2.99 5.14
CA LEU A 131 -14.90 2.52 6.26
C LEU A 131 -15.96 3.57 6.60
N ILE A 132 -15.56 4.84 6.67
CA ILE A 132 -16.49 5.94 6.91
C ILE A 132 -17.55 5.99 5.81
N SER A 133 -17.16 5.88 4.53
CA SER A 133 -18.12 5.93 3.43
C SER A 133 -19.06 4.72 3.43
N SER A 134 -18.57 3.51 3.68
CA SER A 134 -19.43 2.31 3.79
C SER A 134 -20.42 2.39 4.96
N VAL A 135 -20.00 2.92 6.12
CA VAL A 135 -20.89 3.16 7.25
C VAL A 135 -21.92 4.26 6.92
N ALA A 136 -21.50 5.35 6.27
CA ALA A 136 -22.41 6.43 5.88
C ALA A 136 -23.50 5.94 4.93
N VAL A 137 -23.15 5.14 3.91
CA VAL A 137 -24.12 4.54 2.99
C VAL A 137 -25.07 3.59 3.72
N TYR A 138 -24.55 2.73 4.61
CA TYR A 138 -25.38 1.83 5.40
C TYR A 138 -26.40 2.59 6.26
N LEU A 139 -25.94 3.61 7.00
CA LEU A 139 -26.82 4.45 7.83
C LEU A 139 -27.86 5.19 6.97
N ALA A 140 -27.47 5.77 5.85
CA ALA A 140 -28.42 6.46 4.97
C ALA A 140 -29.53 5.53 4.47
N VAL A 141 -29.21 4.26 4.17
CA VAL A 141 -30.19 3.27 3.70
C VAL A 141 -31.10 2.78 4.83
N THR A 142 -30.60 2.65 6.07
CA THR A 142 -31.43 2.23 7.21
C THR A 142 -32.62 3.16 7.49
N PHE A 143 -32.50 4.46 7.16
CA PHE A 143 -33.59 5.42 7.33
C PHE A 143 -34.48 5.57 6.08
N ALA A 144 -34.08 4.96 4.96
CA ALA A 144 -34.68 5.18 3.65
C ALA A 144 -35.56 4.02 3.18
N SER A 145 -35.13 2.76 3.37
CA SER A 145 -35.85 1.61 2.83
C SER A 145 -35.46 0.29 3.49
N GLU A 146 -36.45 -0.45 4.01
CA GLU A 146 -36.26 -1.76 4.64
C GLU A 146 -35.78 -2.83 3.64
N GLY A 147 -36.14 -2.70 2.35
CA GLY A 147 -35.86 -3.72 1.33
C GLY A 147 -34.39 -3.85 0.90
N TYR A 148 -33.54 -2.86 1.16
CA TYR A 148 -32.13 -2.85 0.75
C TYR A 148 -31.15 -3.04 1.91
N LEU A 149 -31.66 -3.22 3.13
CA LEU A 149 -30.85 -3.28 4.33
C LEU A 149 -29.87 -4.46 4.32
N GLU A 150 -30.34 -5.64 3.91
CA GLU A 150 -29.52 -6.86 3.88
C GLU A 150 -28.35 -6.74 2.89
N ILE A 151 -28.61 -6.17 1.71
CA ILE A 151 -27.59 -5.95 0.68
C ILE A 151 -26.50 -5.03 1.22
N LYS A 152 -26.89 -3.89 1.83
CA LYS A 152 -25.93 -2.90 2.33
C LYS A 152 -25.21 -3.37 3.59
N LEU A 153 -25.85 -4.19 4.43
CA LEU A 153 -25.16 -4.85 5.53
C LEU A 153 -24.06 -5.79 5.02
N ALA A 154 -24.32 -6.57 3.97
CA ALA A 154 -23.31 -7.43 3.36
C ALA A 154 -22.13 -6.62 2.78
N GLU A 155 -22.40 -5.47 2.15
CA GLU A 155 -21.34 -4.59 1.64
C GLU A 155 -20.48 -4.00 2.77
N LEU A 156 -21.10 -3.56 3.85
CA LEU A 156 -20.40 -3.07 5.06
C LEU A 156 -19.53 -4.18 5.66
N MET A 157 -20.07 -5.39 5.80
CA MET A 157 -19.33 -6.53 6.34
C MET A 157 -18.15 -6.92 5.45
N ARG A 158 -18.32 -6.91 4.12
CA ARG A 158 -17.24 -7.12 3.15
C ARG A 158 -16.12 -6.09 3.36
N TYR A 159 -16.47 -4.82 3.56
CA TYR A 159 -15.49 -3.77 3.81
C TYR A 159 -14.80 -3.93 5.17
N ALA A 160 -15.54 -4.31 6.21
CA ALA A 160 -14.99 -4.58 7.54
C ALA A 160 -13.89 -5.65 7.50
N VAL A 161 -14.06 -6.72 6.70
CA VAL A 161 -13.01 -7.74 6.50
C VAL A 161 -11.74 -7.14 5.89
N ILE A 162 -11.87 -6.24 4.91
CA ILE A 162 -10.73 -5.55 4.28
C ILE A 162 -10.00 -4.67 5.30
N VAL A 163 -10.75 -3.95 6.14
CA VAL A 163 -10.18 -3.11 7.20
C VAL A 163 -9.43 -3.97 8.22
N ILE A 164 -10.02 -5.07 8.68
CA ILE A 164 -9.37 -6.01 9.60
C ILE A 164 -8.08 -6.56 8.97
N ALA A 165 -8.14 -6.99 7.71
CA ALA A 165 -6.95 -7.46 7.00
C ALA A 165 -5.87 -6.37 6.91
N GLY A 166 -6.28 -5.13 6.64
CA GLY A 166 -5.42 -3.96 6.58
C GLY A 166 -4.74 -3.63 7.91
N VAL A 167 -5.51 -3.57 8.99
CA VAL A 167 -5.06 -3.19 10.34
C VAL A 167 -4.25 -4.30 11.00
N CYS A 168 -4.68 -5.57 10.88
CA CYS A 168 -4.04 -6.69 11.56
C CYS A 168 -2.81 -7.22 10.81
N PHE A 169 -2.78 -7.12 9.48
CA PHE A 169 -1.70 -7.71 8.67
C PHE A 169 -0.97 -6.66 7.85
N HIS A 170 -1.65 -5.93 6.97
CA HIS A 170 -0.97 -5.08 5.99
C HIS A 170 -0.15 -3.96 6.65
N ILE A 171 -0.71 -3.22 7.61
CA ILE A 171 -0.01 -2.15 8.33
C ILE A 171 1.13 -2.70 9.19
N PRO A 172 0.92 -3.69 10.10
CA PRO A 172 2.00 -4.21 10.94
C PRO A 172 3.15 -4.84 10.16
N LEU A 173 2.86 -5.61 9.11
CA LEU A 173 3.89 -6.24 8.28
C LEU A 173 4.74 -5.19 7.55
N ASN A 174 4.11 -4.16 6.98
CA ASN A 174 4.84 -3.06 6.35
C ASN A 174 5.62 -2.24 7.39
N TYR A 175 5.07 -1.98 8.56
CA TYR A 175 5.75 -1.28 9.65
C TYR A 175 7.05 -2.01 10.06
N VAL A 176 6.96 -3.32 10.32
CA VAL A 176 8.13 -4.16 10.62
C VAL A 176 9.11 -4.20 9.44
N TYR A 177 8.61 -4.30 8.20
CA TYR A 177 9.44 -4.30 6.99
C TYR A 177 10.32 -3.06 6.88
N PHE A 178 9.73 -1.87 7.12
CA PHE A 178 10.43 -0.60 7.01
C PHE A 178 11.31 -0.28 8.22
N ILE A 179 10.93 -0.67 9.44
CA ILE A 179 11.82 -0.57 10.61
C ILE A 179 13.12 -1.33 10.38
N LYS A 180 13.02 -2.56 9.85
CA LYS A 180 14.17 -3.39 9.50
C LYS A 180 15.04 -2.80 8.38
N ARG A 181 14.65 -1.68 7.77
CA ARG A 181 15.33 -0.97 6.66
C ARG A 181 15.43 0.53 6.90
N LYS A 182 15.23 1.01 8.13
CA LYS A 182 15.20 2.44 8.46
C LYS A 182 16.48 3.17 8.05
N ASP A 183 17.61 2.45 8.05
CA ASP A 183 18.91 2.97 7.66
C ASP A 183 19.04 3.30 6.16
N LEU A 184 18.11 2.82 5.32
CA LEU A 184 18.03 3.21 3.92
C LEU A 184 17.37 4.58 3.73
N PHE A 185 16.59 5.06 4.69
CA PHE A 185 15.78 6.28 4.57
C PHE A 185 16.43 7.43 5.34
N VAL A 186 17.35 8.14 4.69
CA VAL A 186 18.17 9.19 5.30
C VAL A 186 18.10 10.55 4.59
N ASN A 187 17.49 10.61 3.41
CA ASN A 187 17.42 11.80 2.55
C ASN A 187 16.33 12.80 2.93
#